data_AF-A0A661I6H9-F1
#
_entry.id   AF-A0A661I6H9-F1
#
_cell.length_a   1.000
_cell.length_b   1.000
_cell.length_c   1.000
_cell.angle_alpha   90.00
_cell.angle_beta   90.00
_cell.angle_gamma   90.00
#
_symmetry.space_group_name_H-M   'P 1'
#
loop_
_entity.id
_entity.type
_entity.pdbx_description
1 polymer ?
#
loop_
_entity_poly.entity_id
_entity_poly.type
_entity_poly.pdbx_seq_one_letter_code
_entity_poly.pdbx_strand_id
1 'polypeptide(L)'
;MKKIKSIIVIFSIILGGSFYISETYLDIDLLSYTNTDTEEPILDTSTYVPLGYYDDASGLSGENLKNILNDIITNHTEYVYTSTNTDVWDMLREADEDPDNSDNVIMFYSGFSWPKECQDTNTDLLPDYCFENNDREADYKEWNREHIWSKSHGEFDHEGSSTYALGAHTDGHHLVAVERTMNSIKNNRIFDDCHDGVNDDNL
;
A
#
# COMPACT_ATOMS: atom_id res chain seq x y z
N MET A 1 21.84 -41.09 -31.76
CA MET A 1 21.10 -39.81 -31.65
C MET A 1 19.58 -39.90 -31.90
N LYS A 2 19.06 -40.65 -32.90
CA LYS A 2 17.60 -40.71 -33.16
C LYS A 2 16.75 -41.25 -31.98
N LYS A 3 17.23 -42.29 -31.28
CA LYS A 3 16.50 -42.88 -30.12
C LYS A 3 16.32 -41.91 -28.94
N ILE A 4 17.32 -41.06 -28.68
CA ILE A 4 17.27 -40.08 -27.57
C ILE A 4 16.26 -38.97 -27.87
N LYS A 5 16.22 -38.48 -29.12
CA LYS A 5 15.22 -37.48 -29.54
C LYS A 5 13.79 -38.01 -29.44
N SER A 6 13.55 -39.27 -29.82
CA SER A 6 12.22 -39.88 -29.67
C SER A 6 11.81 -40.06 -28.20
N ILE A 7 12.74 -40.40 -27.30
CA ILE A 7 12.44 -40.55 -25.88
C ILE A 7 12.07 -39.21 -25.25
N ILE A 8 12.78 -38.13 -25.58
CA ILE A 8 12.48 -36.78 -25.08
C ILE A 8 11.09 -36.32 -25.52
N VAL A 9 10.75 -36.52 -26.80
CA VAL A 9 9.44 -36.14 -27.33
C VAL A 9 8.30 -36.91 -26.66
N ILE A 10 8.48 -38.22 -26.44
CA ILE A 10 7.47 -39.04 -25.73
C ILE A 10 7.32 -38.56 -24.29
N PHE A 11 8.42 -38.24 -23.61
CA PHE A 11 8.38 -37.76 -22.24
C PHE A 11 7.67 -36.40 -22.14
N SER A 12 7.92 -35.47 -23.06
CA SER A 12 7.22 -34.17 -23.10
C SER A 12 5.71 -34.31 -23.34
N ILE A 13 5.28 -35.25 -24.19
CA ILE A 13 3.86 -35.50 -24.47
C ILE A 13 3.16 -36.09 -23.23
N ILE A 14 3.81 -37.03 -22.54
CA ILE A 14 3.25 -37.63 -21.32
C ILE A 14 3.16 -36.60 -20.20
N LEU A 15 4.18 -35.77 -20.02
CA LEU A 15 4.19 -34.72 -19.00
C LEU A 15 3.07 -33.70 -19.26
N GLY A 16 3.00 -33.15 -20.48
CA GLY A 16 1.97 -32.17 -20.86
C GLY A 16 0.55 -32.74 -20.78
N GLY A 17 0.35 -33.99 -21.17
CA GLY A 17 -0.95 -34.67 -21.03
C GLY A 17 -1.36 -34.87 -19.56
N SER A 18 -0.40 -35.09 -18.66
CA SER A 18 -0.68 -35.25 -17.24
C SER A 18 -1.13 -33.95 -16.58
N PHE A 19 -0.52 -32.81 -16.94
CA PHE A 19 -0.96 -31.49 -16.50
C PHE A 19 -2.38 -31.18 -16.99
N TYR A 20 -2.65 -31.41 -18.29
CA TYR A 20 -3.97 -31.15 -18.87
C TYR A 20 -5.09 -31.97 -18.23
N ILE A 21 -4.86 -33.25 -17.96
CA ILE A 21 -5.85 -34.11 -17.30
C ILE A 21 -6.10 -33.67 -15.85
N SER A 22 -5.04 -33.28 -15.14
CA SER A 22 -5.13 -32.81 -13.75
C SER A 22 -5.99 -31.56 -13.62
N GLU A 23 -5.75 -30.53 -14.44
CA GLU A 23 -6.57 -29.31 -14.44
C GLU A 23 -8.00 -29.58 -14.90
N THR A 24 -8.18 -30.33 -16.00
CA THR A 24 -9.50 -30.44 -16.65
C THR A 24 -10.46 -31.38 -15.92
N TYR A 25 -9.96 -32.42 -15.25
CA TYR A 25 -10.80 -33.48 -14.69
C TYR A 25 -10.69 -33.66 -13.18
N LEU A 26 -9.60 -33.18 -12.56
CA LEU A 26 -9.36 -33.35 -11.13
C LEU A 26 -9.32 -32.02 -10.37
N ASP A 27 -9.31 -30.88 -11.08
CA ASP A 27 -9.21 -29.53 -10.50
C ASP A 27 -7.96 -29.39 -9.60
N ILE A 28 -6.87 -30.04 -10.00
CA ILE A 28 -5.57 -30.02 -9.30
C ILE A 28 -4.56 -29.29 -10.18
N ASP A 29 -4.05 -28.15 -9.70
CA ASP A 29 -2.93 -27.44 -10.30
C ASP A 29 -1.59 -28.09 -9.88
N LEU A 30 -1.05 -28.95 -10.74
CA LEU A 30 0.25 -29.59 -10.54
C LEU A 30 1.43 -28.62 -10.70
N LEU A 31 1.26 -27.45 -11.34
CA LEU A 31 2.33 -26.45 -11.47
C LEU A 31 2.62 -25.79 -10.13
N SER A 32 1.59 -25.54 -9.31
CA SER A 32 1.71 -25.02 -7.94
C SER A 32 2.60 -25.89 -7.03
N TYR A 33 2.68 -27.19 -7.27
CA TYR A 33 3.48 -28.12 -6.47
C TYR A 33 4.99 -28.06 -6.78
N THR A 34 5.37 -27.44 -7.91
CA THR A 34 6.76 -27.31 -8.35
C THR A 34 7.27 -25.87 -8.32
N ASN A 35 6.38 -24.88 -8.30
CA ASN A 35 6.70 -23.51 -7.95
C ASN A 35 6.62 -23.37 -6.43
N THR A 36 7.77 -23.37 -5.75
CA THR A 36 7.86 -23.06 -4.32
C THR A 36 7.67 -21.56 -4.03
N ASP A 37 6.80 -20.89 -4.77
CA ASP A 37 6.46 -19.47 -4.59
C ASP A 37 5.12 -19.32 -3.84
N THR A 38 5.01 -20.07 -2.74
CA THR A 38 3.86 -20.05 -1.81
C THR A 38 4.32 -20.24 -0.36
N GLU A 39 5.54 -19.85 -0.01
CA GLU A 39 5.75 -19.48 1.38
C GLU A 39 5.23 -18.04 1.51
N GLU A 40 4.08 -17.89 2.19
CA GLU A 40 3.72 -16.58 2.71
C GLU A 40 4.94 -16.00 3.43
N PRO A 41 5.24 -14.70 3.27
CA PRO A 41 6.39 -14.11 3.92
C PRO A 41 6.32 -14.46 5.41
N ILE A 42 7.38 -15.09 5.92
CA ILE A 42 7.48 -15.39 7.34
C ILE A 42 7.40 -14.03 8.05
N LEU A 43 6.24 -13.72 8.63
CA LEU A 43 6.02 -12.52 9.40
C LEU A 43 6.89 -12.63 10.66
N ASP A 44 8.09 -12.05 10.60
CA ASP A 44 8.94 -11.89 11.76
C ASP A 44 8.29 -10.88 12.70
N THR A 45 7.42 -11.37 13.59
CA THR A 45 6.75 -10.54 14.60
C THR A 45 7.69 -10.09 15.71
N SER A 46 8.95 -10.55 15.73
CA SER A 46 9.91 -10.18 16.77
C SER A 46 10.44 -8.74 16.63
N THR A 47 10.19 -8.10 15.49
CA THR A 47 10.61 -6.72 15.19
C THR A 47 9.52 -5.66 15.42
N TYR A 48 8.26 -6.03 15.62
CA TYR A 48 7.15 -5.05 15.58
C TYR A 48 6.50 -4.71 16.93
N VAL A 49 6.48 -5.62 17.91
CA VAL A 49 5.84 -5.35 19.21
C VAL A 49 6.72 -5.90 20.34
N PRO A 50 7.20 -5.04 21.26
CA PRO A 50 7.98 -5.49 22.41
C PRO A 50 7.24 -6.55 23.25
N LEU A 51 7.98 -7.49 23.83
CA LEU A 51 7.39 -8.46 24.75
C LEU A 51 6.70 -7.72 25.91
N GLY A 52 5.42 -8.02 26.12
CA GLY A 52 4.61 -7.42 27.19
C GLY A 52 4.03 -6.04 26.86
N TYR A 53 4.17 -5.55 25.63
CA TYR A 53 3.69 -4.22 25.23
C TYR A 53 2.19 -4.01 25.50
N TYR A 54 1.37 -5.06 25.44
CA TYR A 54 -0.07 -5.01 25.71
C TYR A 54 -0.49 -5.70 27.02
N ASP A 55 0.45 -6.03 27.92
CA ASP A 55 0.13 -6.78 29.14
C ASP A 55 -0.90 -6.05 30.02
N ASP A 56 -0.76 -4.72 30.15
CA ASP A 56 -1.67 -3.88 30.93
C ASP A 56 -3.09 -3.81 30.35
N ALA A 57 -3.25 -4.08 29.05
CA ALA A 57 -4.55 -4.11 28.37
C ALA A 57 -5.28 -5.46 28.55
N SER A 58 -4.59 -6.49 29.03
CA SER A 58 -5.10 -7.86 29.07
C SER A 58 -6.32 -8.00 29.99
N GLY A 59 -7.40 -8.59 29.45
CA GLY A 59 -8.65 -8.81 30.20
C GLY A 59 -9.49 -7.56 30.46
N LEU A 60 -9.09 -6.38 29.95
CA LEU A 60 -9.88 -5.16 30.01
C LEU A 60 -10.92 -5.11 28.88
N SER A 61 -11.95 -4.28 29.06
CA SER A 61 -12.97 -4.02 28.05
C SER A 61 -13.55 -2.61 28.20
N GLY A 62 -14.26 -2.15 27.16
CA GLY A 62 -14.91 -0.83 27.15
C GLY A 62 -13.95 0.32 27.41
N GLU A 63 -14.37 1.28 28.25
CA GLU A 63 -13.60 2.50 28.52
C GLU A 63 -12.23 2.22 29.16
N ASN A 64 -12.13 1.20 30.02
CA ASN A 64 -10.85 0.84 30.65
C ASN A 64 -9.83 0.35 29.61
N LEU A 65 -10.28 -0.47 28.65
CA LEU A 65 -9.42 -0.94 27.55
C LEU A 65 -8.99 0.24 26.68
N LYS A 66 -9.93 1.11 26.31
CA LYS A 66 -9.66 2.30 25.50
C LYS A 66 -8.59 3.19 26.14
N ASN A 67 -8.71 3.48 27.44
CA ASN A 67 -7.78 4.34 28.15
C ASN A 67 -6.38 3.73 28.23
N ILE A 68 -6.28 2.44 28.58
CA ILE A 68 -4.97 1.77 28.63
C ILE A 68 -4.32 1.69 27.25
N LEU A 69 -5.08 1.40 26.19
CA LEU A 69 -4.55 1.43 24.83
C LEU A 69 -4.08 2.83 24.43
N ASN A 70 -4.83 3.88 24.78
CA ASN A 70 -4.44 5.27 24.52
C ASN A 70 -3.14 5.65 25.26
N ASP A 71 -3.00 5.24 26.52
CA ASP A 71 -1.80 5.45 27.32
C ASP A 71 -0.59 4.70 26.73
N ILE A 72 -0.78 3.48 26.22
CA ILE A 72 0.27 2.68 25.57
C ILE A 72 0.81 3.36 24.30
N ILE A 73 -0.06 4.00 23.51
CA ILE A 73 0.28 4.61 22.21
C ILE A 73 0.59 6.12 22.28
N THR A 74 0.63 6.70 23.47
CA THR A 74 0.94 8.12 23.66
C THR A 74 2.44 8.43 23.53
N ASN A 75 2.81 9.71 23.52
CA ASN A 75 4.20 10.20 23.38
C ASN A 75 4.92 9.75 22.08
N HIS A 76 4.18 9.56 20.99
CA HIS A 76 4.79 9.36 19.68
C HIS A 76 5.52 10.64 19.21
N THR A 77 6.48 10.45 18.31
CA THR A 77 7.14 11.59 17.65
C THR A 77 6.24 12.10 16.55
N GLU A 78 5.85 13.37 16.64
CA GLU A 78 5.01 14.01 15.64
C GLU A 78 5.87 14.76 14.62
N TYR A 79 5.47 14.64 13.36
CA TYR A 79 6.05 15.39 12.26
C TYR A 79 4.97 16.29 11.64
N VAL A 80 5.38 17.48 11.23
CA VAL A 80 4.46 18.44 10.58
C VAL A 80 4.11 17.99 9.17
N TYR A 81 3.00 18.48 8.65
CA TYR A 81 2.50 18.07 7.33
C TYR A 81 3.43 18.48 6.18
N THR A 82 4.05 19.66 6.26
CA THR A 82 5.06 20.13 5.28
C THR A 82 6.02 21.10 5.96
N SER A 83 7.33 20.90 5.80
CA SER A 83 8.36 21.80 6.31
C SER A 83 9.67 21.71 5.51
N THR A 84 10.68 22.45 5.94
CA THR A 84 12.05 22.35 5.41
C THR A 84 12.93 21.34 6.17
N ASN A 85 12.43 20.82 7.30
CA ASN A 85 13.02 19.69 8.02
C ASN A 85 12.18 18.45 7.72
N THR A 86 12.40 17.37 8.47
CA THR A 86 11.59 16.14 8.37
C THR A 86 10.10 16.43 8.51
N ASP A 87 9.33 16.01 7.51
CA ASP A 87 7.89 16.13 7.46
C ASP A 87 7.22 14.84 6.92
N VAL A 88 5.90 14.89 6.71
CA VAL A 88 5.15 13.75 6.16
C VAL A 88 5.65 13.34 4.76
N TRP A 89 6.14 14.26 3.92
CA TRP A 89 6.68 13.88 2.61
C TRP A 89 7.91 12.99 2.76
N ASP A 90 8.82 13.37 3.66
CA ASP A 90 10.02 12.57 3.94
C ASP A 90 9.63 11.20 4.50
N MET A 91 8.64 11.14 5.38
CA MET A 91 8.13 9.88 5.92
C MET A 91 7.58 8.96 4.81
N LEU A 92 6.73 9.47 3.91
CA LEU A 92 6.14 8.64 2.86
C LEU A 92 7.15 8.20 1.79
N ARG A 93 8.15 9.04 1.51
CA ARG A 93 9.26 8.65 0.61
C ARG A 93 10.00 7.42 1.11
N GLU A 94 10.08 7.22 2.42
CA GLU A 94 10.70 6.04 3.02
C GLU A 94 9.70 4.90 3.23
N ALA A 95 8.49 5.21 3.72
CA ALA A 95 7.49 4.21 4.08
C ALA A 95 6.88 3.51 2.87
N ASP A 96 6.63 4.25 1.78
CA ASP A 96 6.04 3.74 0.55
C ASP A 96 7.10 3.52 -0.54
N GLU A 97 8.38 3.45 -0.18
CA GLU A 97 9.47 3.16 -1.12
C GLU A 97 9.19 1.86 -1.90
N ASP A 98 9.41 1.90 -3.22
CA ASP A 98 9.34 0.69 -4.04
C ASP A 98 10.52 -0.25 -3.71
N PRO A 99 10.26 -1.48 -3.21
CA PRO A 99 11.31 -2.43 -2.86
C PRO A 99 12.23 -2.81 -4.04
N ASP A 100 11.74 -2.69 -5.27
CA ASP A 100 12.50 -2.98 -6.49
C ASP A 100 13.19 -1.73 -7.06
N ASN A 101 12.84 -0.52 -6.59
CA ASN A 101 13.43 0.74 -7.02
C ASN A 101 13.35 1.85 -5.96
N SER A 102 14.45 2.06 -5.22
CA SER A 102 14.54 3.04 -4.13
C SER A 102 14.35 4.51 -4.54
N ASP A 103 14.40 4.83 -5.84
CA ASP A 103 14.13 6.19 -6.33
C ASP A 103 12.62 6.47 -6.47
N ASN A 104 11.78 5.44 -6.30
CA ASN A 104 10.34 5.50 -6.50
C ASN A 104 9.56 5.22 -5.21
N VAL A 105 8.29 5.62 -5.22
CA VAL A 105 7.26 5.16 -4.27
C VAL A 105 6.23 4.30 -5.00
N ILE A 106 5.60 3.36 -4.29
CA ILE A 106 4.45 2.61 -4.78
C ILE A 106 3.17 3.37 -4.42
N MET A 107 2.42 3.78 -5.44
CA MET A 107 1.14 4.46 -5.26
C MET A 107 0.06 3.50 -4.76
N PHE A 108 -0.54 3.79 -3.60
CA PHE A 108 -1.44 2.88 -2.88
C PHE A 108 -2.64 2.38 -3.71
N TYR A 109 -3.31 3.24 -4.50
CA TYR A 109 -4.48 2.82 -5.30
C TYR A 109 -4.14 2.10 -6.60
N SER A 110 -3.06 2.51 -7.28
CA SER A 110 -2.74 2.01 -8.62
C SER A 110 -1.69 0.89 -8.61
N GLY A 111 -0.93 0.75 -7.52
CA GLY A 111 0.25 -0.12 -7.43
C GLY A 111 1.39 0.33 -8.35
N PHE A 112 1.34 1.55 -8.90
CA PHE A 112 2.39 2.04 -9.78
C PHE A 112 3.59 2.53 -8.99
N SER A 113 4.77 2.03 -9.38
CA SER A 113 6.05 2.59 -9.01
C SER A 113 6.26 3.91 -9.73
N TRP A 114 6.41 5.01 -8.99
CA TRP A 114 6.53 6.36 -9.55
C TRP A 114 7.64 7.16 -8.86
N PRO A 115 8.39 8.02 -9.58
CA PRO A 115 9.53 8.73 -9.00
C PRO A 115 9.16 9.60 -7.81
N LYS A 116 9.98 9.54 -6.75
CA LYS A 116 9.83 10.34 -5.54
C LYS A 116 9.81 11.83 -5.88
N GLU A 117 10.58 12.27 -6.86
CA GLU A 117 10.64 13.66 -7.33
C GLU A 117 9.36 14.15 -8.01
N CYS A 118 8.51 13.25 -8.50
CA CYS A 118 7.21 13.60 -9.08
C CYS A 118 6.12 13.79 -8.02
N GLN A 119 6.46 14.41 -6.88
CA GLN A 119 5.52 14.73 -5.81
C GLN A 119 4.73 16.00 -6.13
N ASP A 120 3.51 16.10 -5.62
CA ASP A 120 2.65 17.29 -5.75
C ASP A 120 3.34 18.54 -5.19
N THR A 121 3.72 19.43 -6.10
CA THR A 121 4.42 20.69 -5.84
C THR A 121 3.99 21.72 -6.90
N ASN A 122 4.71 22.83 -7.01
CA ASN A 122 4.55 23.68 -8.18
C ASN A 122 4.96 22.89 -9.44
N THR A 123 4.02 22.64 -10.35
CA THR A 123 4.21 21.90 -11.60
C THR A 123 5.43 22.38 -12.41
N ASP A 124 5.75 23.68 -12.36
CA ASP A 124 6.93 24.24 -13.03
C ASP A 124 8.26 23.64 -12.53
N LEU A 125 8.30 23.18 -11.28
CA LEU A 125 9.46 22.58 -10.62
C LEU A 125 9.58 21.07 -10.84
N LEU A 126 8.58 20.43 -11.45
CA LEU A 126 8.64 19.00 -11.73
C LEU A 126 9.73 18.70 -12.76
N PRO A 127 10.52 17.63 -12.57
CA PRO A 127 11.40 17.10 -13.59
C PRO A 127 10.65 16.71 -14.87
N ASP A 128 11.32 16.82 -16.03
CA ASP A 128 10.69 16.52 -17.33
C ASP A 128 10.14 15.09 -17.40
N TYR A 129 10.77 14.13 -16.72
CA TYR A 129 10.33 12.72 -16.70
C TYR A 129 9.02 12.46 -15.94
N CYS A 130 8.49 13.45 -15.23
CA CYS A 130 7.15 13.36 -14.65
C CYS A 130 6.04 13.58 -15.69
N PHE A 131 6.40 14.11 -16.86
CA PHE A 131 5.52 14.38 -17.98
C PHE A 131 5.59 13.25 -19.01
N GLU A 132 4.47 12.97 -19.65
CA GLU A 132 4.41 11.96 -20.70
C GLU A 132 5.41 12.30 -21.82
N ASN A 133 6.19 11.30 -22.23
CA ASN A 133 7.22 11.45 -23.25
C ASN A 133 8.30 12.52 -22.94
N ASN A 134 8.42 12.98 -21.69
CA ASN A 134 9.24 14.11 -21.28
C ASN A 134 8.85 15.45 -21.94
N ASP A 135 7.57 15.62 -22.28
CA ASP A 135 7.04 16.84 -22.91
C ASP A 135 6.22 17.65 -21.90
N ARG A 136 6.69 18.87 -21.58
CA ARG A 136 6.01 19.77 -20.61
C ARG A 136 4.63 20.25 -21.06
N GLU A 137 4.30 20.08 -22.34
CA GLU A 137 2.97 20.38 -22.87
C GLU A 137 2.01 19.16 -22.83
N ALA A 138 2.52 17.98 -22.44
CA ALA A 138 1.73 16.76 -22.31
C ALA A 138 1.18 16.57 -20.87
N ASP A 139 0.36 15.53 -20.70
CA ASP A 139 -0.15 15.14 -19.39
C ASP A 139 1.00 14.69 -18.47
N TYR A 140 0.85 14.89 -17.18
CA TYR A 140 1.82 14.50 -16.16
C TYR A 140 1.13 13.75 -15.03
N LYS A 141 1.93 13.00 -14.27
CA LYS A 141 1.47 12.35 -13.06
C LYS A 141 2.30 12.82 -11.89
N GLU A 142 1.60 13.18 -10.84
CA GLU A 142 2.19 13.48 -9.56
C GLU A 142 1.54 12.63 -8.48
N TRP A 143 2.31 12.34 -7.43
CA TRP A 143 1.79 11.69 -6.25
C TRP A 143 1.56 12.70 -5.13
N ASN A 144 0.54 12.47 -4.31
CA ASN A 144 0.26 13.25 -3.13
C ASN A 144 0.00 12.35 -1.92
N ARG A 145 -0.19 12.99 -0.76
CA ARG A 145 -0.53 12.32 0.50
C ARG A 145 -2.02 12.06 0.54
N GLU A 146 -2.39 10.81 0.74
CA GLU A 146 -3.78 10.39 0.96
C GLU A 146 -4.01 10.01 2.41
N HIS A 147 -5.12 10.51 2.93
CA HIS A 147 -5.68 10.07 4.20
C HIS A 147 -6.60 8.88 3.93
N ILE A 148 -6.15 7.66 4.23
CA ILE A 148 -6.94 6.42 4.01
C ILE A 148 -8.32 6.57 4.68
N TRP A 149 -8.32 7.10 5.90
CA TRP A 149 -9.53 7.63 6.54
C TRP A 149 -9.64 9.13 6.28
N SER A 150 -10.55 9.54 5.39
CA SER A 150 -10.64 10.94 4.94
C SER A 150 -10.86 11.91 6.11
N LYS A 151 -10.20 13.08 6.03
CA LYS A 151 -10.25 14.14 7.05
C LYS A 151 -11.66 14.51 7.50
N SER A 152 -12.61 14.57 6.56
CA SER A 152 -14.00 14.93 6.84
C SER A 152 -14.76 13.92 7.70
N HIS A 153 -14.33 12.65 7.73
CA HIS A 153 -14.94 11.62 8.57
C HIS A 153 -14.28 11.54 9.95
N GLY A 154 -13.01 11.95 10.05
CA GLY A 154 -12.26 11.94 11.30
C GLY A 154 -12.26 13.26 12.07
N GLU A 155 -12.88 14.31 11.52
CA GLU A 155 -12.86 15.68 12.07
C GLU A 155 -11.45 16.24 12.32
N PHE A 156 -10.47 15.84 11.50
CA PHE A 156 -9.05 16.22 11.64
C PHE A 156 -8.78 17.71 11.36
N ASP A 157 -9.79 18.46 10.93
CA ASP A 157 -9.72 19.88 10.59
C ASP A 157 -9.62 20.79 11.83
N HIS A 158 -9.90 20.26 13.02
CA HIS A 158 -9.85 21.01 14.27
C HIS A 158 -8.45 21.11 14.89
N GLU A 159 -7.46 20.37 14.37
CA GLU A 159 -6.09 20.32 14.90
C GLU A 159 -5.20 21.50 14.43
N GLY A 160 -5.72 22.41 13.62
CA GLY A 160 -5.04 23.65 13.20
C GLY A 160 -5.04 23.88 11.69
N SER A 161 -4.43 24.99 11.25
CA SER A 161 -4.15 25.23 9.82
C SER A 161 -3.38 24.03 9.25
N SER A 162 -3.74 23.54 8.06
CA SER A 162 -3.17 22.33 7.42
C SER A 162 -1.64 22.19 7.44
N THR A 163 -0.88 23.27 7.63
CA THR A 163 0.58 23.24 7.76
C THR A 163 1.09 22.89 9.17
N TYR A 164 0.29 23.18 10.21
CA TYR A 164 0.64 22.97 11.63
C TYR A 164 -0.35 22.06 12.37
N ALA A 165 -1.31 21.47 11.66
CA ALA A 165 -2.17 20.45 12.23
C ALA A 165 -1.30 19.23 12.59
N LEU A 166 -1.30 18.85 13.86
CA LEU A 166 -0.59 17.69 14.40
C LEU A 166 -1.59 16.60 14.80
N GLY A 167 -1.14 15.54 15.48
CA GLY A 167 -1.98 14.41 15.84
C GLY A 167 -2.52 13.67 14.61
N ALA A 168 -3.83 13.41 14.61
CA ALA A 168 -4.49 12.61 13.57
C ALA A 168 -4.42 13.23 12.16
N HIS A 169 -4.03 14.49 11.99
CA HIS A 169 -3.84 15.05 10.65
C HIS A 169 -2.55 14.58 9.97
N THR A 170 -1.53 14.28 10.77
CA THR A 170 -0.17 13.95 10.33
C THR A 170 0.25 12.55 10.77
N ASP A 171 -0.69 11.72 11.20
CA ASP A 171 -0.42 10.36 11.63
C ASP A 171 0.09 9.53 10.44
N GLY A 172 1.34 9.09 10.52
CA GLY A 172 1.96 8.30 9.45
C GLY A 172 1.27 6.95 9.21
N HIS A 173 0.49 6.42 10.16
CA HIS A 173 -0.14 5.11 10.02
C HIS A 173 -1.34 5.08 9.09
N HIS A 174 -1.91 6.24 8.74
CA HIS A 174 -3.06 6.32 7.82
C HIS A 174 -2.80 7.23 6.61
N LEU A 175 -1.55 7.67 6.45
CA LEU A 175 -1.09 8.51 5.37
C LEU A 175 -0.30 7.65 4.40
N VAL A 176 -0.61 7.75 3.12
CA VAL A 176 0.03 6.96 2.06
C VAL A 176 0.25 7.79 0.80
N ALA A 177 1.25 7.43 0.01
CA ALA A 177 1.51 8.01 -1.30
C ALA A 177 0.51 7.47 -2.32
N VAL A 178 -0.14 8.35 -3.08
CA VAL A 178 -1.08 7.97 -4.15
C VAL A 178 -0.95 8.89 -5.35
N GLU A 179 -1.38 8.44 -6.53
CA GLU A 179 -1.61 9.33 -7.67
C GLU A 179 -2.62 10.44 -7.28
N ARG A 180 -2.25 11.71 -7.48
CA ARG A 180 -3.10 12.87 -7.12
C ARG A 180 -4.48 12.81 -7.75
N THR A 181 -4.55 12.33 -9.00
CA THR A 181 -5.81 12.14 -9.72
C THR A 181 -6.69 11.10 -9.03
N MET A 182 -6.12 9.96 -8.59
CA MET A 182 -6.87 8.92 -7.88
C MET A 182 -7.31 9.39 -6.50
N ASN A 183 -6.48 10.16 -5.79
CA ASN A 183 -6.87 10.82 -4.55
C ASN A 183 -8.09 11.74 -4.77
N SER A 184 -8.01 12.61 -5.78
CA SER A 184 -9.11 13.52 -6.15
C SER A 184 -10.39 12.76 -6.51
N ILE A 185 -10.26 11.61 -7.18
CA ILE A 185 -11.38 10.73 -7.47
C ILE A 185 -11.93 10.17 -6.17
N LYS A 186 -11.13 9.56 -5.29
CA LYS A 186 -11.59 8.98 -4.01
C LYS A 186 -12.32 10.01 -3.15
N ASN A 187 -11.81 11.24 -3.08
CA ASN A 187 -12.41 12.33 -2.33
C ASN A 187 -12.69 11.92 -0.87
N ASN A 188 -13.92 12.05 -0.38
CA ASN A 188 -14.36 11.60 0.94
C ASN A 188 -15.21 10.33 0.90
N ARG A 189 -15.13 9.55 -0.19
CA ARG A 189 -15.90 8.31 -0.30
C ARG A 189 -15.38 7.26 0.68
N ILE A 190 -16.30 6.48 1.22
CA ILE A 190 -16.02 5.32 2.06
C ILE A 190 -15.61 4.16 1.15
N PHE A 191 -14.69 3.33 1.63
CA PHE A 191 -14.38 2.08 0.95
C PHE A 191 -15.56 1.14 1.15
N ASP A 192 -16.06 0.63 0.05
CA ASP A 192 -17.09 -0.40 0.04
C ASP A 192 -16.60 -1.54 -0.85
N ASP A 193 -17.09 -2.75 -0.61
CA ASP A 193 -16.88 -3.81 -1.57
C ASP A 193 -17.71 -3.52 -2.84
N CYS A 194 -17.32 -4.17 -3.93
CA CYS A 194 -18.17 -4.16 -5.11
C CYS A 194 -19.30 -5.16 -4.86
N HIS A 195 -20.31 -4.80 -4.05
CA HIS A 195 -21.60 -5.49 -4.08
C HIS A 195 -22.08 -5.55 -5.53
N ASP A 196 -22.82 -6.60 -5.89
CA ASP A 196 -23.35 -6.95 -7.22
C ASP A 196 -24.32 -5.91 -7.85
N GLY A 197 -24.21 -4.63 -7.48
CA GLY A 197 -25.04 -3.51 -7.90
C GLY A 197 -26.03 -3.05 -6.83
N VAL A 198 -25.93 -3.54 -5.59
CA VAL A 198 -26.73 -3.05 -4.47
C VAL A 198 -25.91 -2.05 -3.66
N ASN A 199 -26.17 -0.78 -3.91
CA ASN A 199 -25.69 0.36 -3.13
C ASN A 199 -26.14 0.23 -1.66
N ASP A 200 -25.21 -0.04 -0.74
CA ASP A 200 -25.42 -0.01 0.72
C ASP A 200 -24.99 1.33 1.33
N ASP A 201 -25.26 2.43 0.62
CA ASP A 201 -24.95 3.82 0.97
C ASP A 201 -25.65 4.31 2.26
N ASN A 202 -26.26 3.41 3.06
CA ASN A 202 -27.06 3.68 4.25
C ASN A 202 -26.40 3.23 5.56
N LEU A 203 -25.08 2.99 5.58
CA LEU A 203 -24.31 2.77 6.81
C LEU A 203 -23.64 4.05 7.32
#